data_AF-N9LR03-F1
#
_entry.id   AF-N9LR03-F1
#
_cell.length_a   1.000
_cell.length_b   1.000
_cell.length_c   1.000
_cell.angle_alpha   90.00
_cell.angle_beta   90.00
_cell.angle_gamma   90.00
#
_symmetry.space_group_name_H-M   'P 1'
#
loop_
_entity.id
_entity.type
_entity.pdbx_description
1 polymer ?
#
loop_
_entity_poly.entity_id
_entity_poly.type
_entity_poly.pdbx_seq_one_letter_code
_entity_poly.pdbx_strand_id
1 'polypeptide(L)'
;MNKKHIILSLLIGLVIGGLIGSFGYSKTAARYDAMTTACVMMNQAVENELLTAEQVKQLGTLTGQSLKKDYQSVASKFKFSEKQLANASEGSNCSQFIVGVNEAK
;
A
#
# COMPACT_ATOMS: atom_id res chain seq x y z
N MET A 1 38.89 6.33 25.34
CA MET A 1 38.01 5.62 24.38
C MET A 1 38.85 5.20 23.19
N ASN A 2 38.97 3.90 22.90
CA ASN A 2 39.90 3.40 21.88
C ASN A 2 39.34 3.62 20.46
N LYS A 3 40.18 3.97 19.47
CA LYS A 3 39.76 4.24 18.06
C LYS A 3 38.89 3.12 17.47
N LYS A 4 39.15 1.86 17.86
CA LYS A 4 38.37 0.68 17.44
C LYS A 4 36.90 0.73 17.91
N HIS A 5 36.62 1.28 19.09
CA HIS A 5 35.25 1.40 19.60
C HIS A 5 34.46 2.48 18.86
N ILE A 6 35.11 3.58 18.45
CA ILE A 6 34.46 4.63 17.66
C ILE A 6 34.01 4.09 16.30
N ILE A 7 34.89 3.37 15.60
CA ILE A 7 34.58 2.76 14.29
C ILE A 7 33.45 1.72 14.43
N LEU A 8 33.50 0.90 15.47
CA LEU A 8 32.47 -0.10 15.73
C LEU A 8 31.10 0.56 16.03
N SER A 9 31.05 1.59 16.87
CA SER A 9 29.82 2.33 17.15
C SER A 9 29.26 3.01 15.90
N LEU A 10 30.13 3.52 15.02
CA LEU A 10 29.72 4.17 13.78
C LEU A 10 29.11 3.15 12.79
N LEU A 11 29.71 1.98 12.66
CA LEU A 11 29.18 0.89 11.84
C LEU A 11 27.82 0.39 12.37
N ILE A 12 27.70 0.20 13.69
CA ILE A 12 26.44 -0.21 14.32
C ILE A 12 25.37 0.86 14.10
N GLY A 13 25.69 2.14 14.30
CA GLY A 13 24.78 3.25 14.05
C GLY A 13 24.30 3.32 12.60
N LEU A 14 25.19 3.06 11.64
CA LEU A 14 24.87 3.09 10.22
C LEU A 14 24.00 1.91 9.80
N VAL A 15 24.24 0.72 10.35
CA VAL A 15 23.38 -0.46 10.12
C VAL A 15 22.00 -0.26 10.73
N ILE A 16 21.91 0.18 11.99
CA ILE A 16 20.63 0.41 12.66
C ILE A 16 19.87 1.56 11.98
N GLY A 17 20.53 2.68 11.70
CA GLY A 17 19.93 3.80 10.99
C GLY A 17 19.45 3.43 9.59
N GLY A 18 20.23 2.65 8.84
CA GLY A 18 19.87 2.13 7.52
C GLY A 18 18.68 1.16 7.55
N LEU A 19 18.64 0.27 8.55
CA LEU A 19 17.50 -0.63 8.76
C LEU A 19 16.23 0.16 9.11
N ILE A 20 16.29 1.07 10.09
CA ILE A 20 15.13 1.88 10.47
C ILE A 20 14.63 2.74 9.30
N GLY A 21 15.55 3.40 8.58
CA GLY A 21 15.22 4.22 7.41
C GLY A 21 14.55 3.41 6.29
N SER A 22 15.11 2.25 5.94
CA SER A 22 14.56 1.39 4.88
C SER A 22 13.21 0.77 5.26
N PHE A 23 13.02 0.38 6.53
CA PHE A 23 11.73 -0.10 7.03
C PHE A 23 10.67 1.02 7.07
N GLY A 24 11.05 2.25 7.39
CA GLY A 24 10.16 3.41 7.34
C GLY A 24 9.71 3.75 5.92
N TYR A 25 10.66 3.83 4.97
CA TYR A 25 10.36 4.15 3.57
C TYR A 25 9.46 3.08 2.91
N SER A 26 9.82 1.81 3.07
CA SER A 26 9.11 0.69 2.44
C SER A 26 7.67 0.51 2.96
N LYS A 27 7.39 0.91 4.21
CA LYS A 27 6.04 0.81 4.79
C LYS A 27 5.13 1.99 4.42
N THR A 28 5.70 3.16 4.16
CA THR A 28 4.91 4.41 4.11
C THR A 28 4.89 5.02 2.71
N ALA A 29 6.06 5.34 2.13
CA ALA A 29 6.13 6.02 0.83
C ALA A 29 5.74 5.08 -0.32
N ALA A 30 6.35 3.90 -0.39
CA ALA A 30 6.08 2.95 -1.47
C ALA A 30 4.61 2.46 -1.49
N ARG A 31 3.98 2.33 -0.31
CA ARG A 31 2.55 2.00 -0.19
C ARG A 31 1.70 3.16 -0.73
N TYR A 32 2.05 4.39 -0.37
CA TYR A 32 1.32 5.58 -0.78
C TYR A 32 1.39 5.78 -2.30
N ASP A 33 2.59 5.68 -2.89
CA ASP A 33 2.78 5.85 -4.34
C ASP A 33 2.01 4.80 -5.15
N ALA A 34 2.02 3.54 -4.70
CA ALA A 34 1.25 2.47 -5.32
C ALA A 34 -0.26 2.70 -5.22
N MET A 35 -0.76 3.18 -4.07
CA MET A 35 -2.19 3.51 -3.91
C MET A 35 -2.58 4.69 -4.77
N THR A 36 -1.81 5.77 -4.78
CA THR A 36 -2.07 6.95 -5.61
C THR A 36 -2.11 6.56 -7.08
N THR A 37 -1.16 5.73 -7.53
CA THR A 37 -1.14 5.23 -8.91
C THR A 37 -2.41 4.44 -9.24
N ALA A 38 -2.79 3.48 -8.39
CA ALA A 38 -4.00 2.69 -8.59
C ALA A 38 -5.26 3.58 -8.62
N CYS A 39 -5.33 4.58 -7.73
CA CYS A 39 -6.46 5.50 -7.66
C CYS A 39 -6.57 6.39 -8.89
N VAL A 40 -5.45 6.93 -9.39
CA VAL A 40 -5.43 7.68 -10.66
C VAL A 40 -5.87 6.77 -11.81
N MET A 41 -5.39 5.53 -11.88
CA MET A 41 -5.80 4.57 -12.91
C MET A 41 -7.31 4.29 -12.86
N MET A 42 -7.89 4.08 -11.67
CA MET A 42 -9.33 3.82 -11.53
C MET A 42 -10.16 5.05 -11.90
N ASN A 43 -9.74 6.24 -11.51
CA ASN A 43 -10.41 7.48 -11.92
C ASN A 43 -10.37 7.64 -13.44
N GLN A 44 -9.19 7.48 -14.06
CA GLN A 44 -9.06 7.56 -15.51
C GLN A 44 -9.88 6.49 -16.24
N ALA A 45 -9.96 5.27 -15.69
CA ALA A 45 -10.79 4.21 -16.26
C ALA A 45 -12.28 4.56 -16.24
N VAL A 46 -12.78 5.16 -15.16
CA VAL A 46 -14.19 5.60 -15.07
C VAL A 46 -14.44 6.85 -15.91
N GLU A 47 -13.57 7.84 -15.86
CA GLU A 47 -13.68 9.09 -16.63
C GLU A 47 -13.68 8.85 -18.16
N ASN A 48 -13.00 7.80 -18.61
CA ASN A 48 -12.95 7.41 -20.02
C ASN A 48 -13.91 6.24 -20.36
N GLU A 49 -14.90 5.99 -19.50
CA GLU A 49 -15.96 4.99 -19.72
C GLU A 49 -15.46 3.55 -19.94
N LEU A 50 -14.23 3.25 -19.48
CA LEU A 50 -13.65 1.90 -19.55
C LEU A 50 -14.23 0.98 -18.47
N LEU A 51 -14.65 1.57 -17.34
CA LEU A 51 -15.29 0.87 -16.22
C LEU A 51 -16.41 1.73 -15.64
N THR A 52 -17.47 1.09 -15.13
CA THR A 52 -18.44 1.77 -14.26
C THR A 52 -17.93 1.85 -12.81
N ALA A 53 -18.51 2.73 -12.00
CA ALA A 53 -18.18 2.84 -10.58
C ALA A 53 -18.40 1.51 -9.82
N GLU A 54 -19.44 0.76 -10.16
CA GLU A 54 -19.70 -0.57 -9.58
C GLU A 54 -18.62 -1.58 -9.96
N GLN A 55 -18.18 -1.55 -11.22
CA GLN A 55 -17.12 -2.43 -11.71
C GLN A 55 -15.78 -2.15 -11.04
N VAL A 56 -15.52 -0.92 -10.60
CA VAL A 56 -14.30 -0.57 -9.85
C VAL A 56 -14.23 -1.32 -8.51
N LYS A 57 -15.33 -1.41 -7.74
CA LYS A 57 -15.34 -2.18 -6.50
C LYS A 57 -15.09 -3.67 -6.77
N GLN A 58 -15.74 -4.23 -7.78
CA GLN A 58 -15.56 -5.63 -8.18
C GLN A 58 -14.12 -5.92 -8.62
N LEU A 59 -13.52 -5.03 -9.42
CA LEU A 59 -12.12 -5.13 -9.82
C LEU A 59 -11.19 -5.07 -8.61
N GLY A 60 -11.50 -4.23 -7.62
CA GLY A 60 -10.82 -4.20 -6.33
C GLY A 60 -10.84 -5.57 -5.66
N THR A 61 -12.00 -6.21 -5.54
CA THR A 61 -12.15 -7.54 -4.95
C THR A 61 -11.31 -8.59 -5.69
N LEU A 62 -11.37 -8.63 -7.02
CA LEU A 62 -10.58 -9.56 -7.83
C LEU A 62 -9.07 -9.33 -7.66
N THR A 63 -8.66 -8.06 -7.62
CA THR A 63 -7.27 -7.67 -7.37
C THR A 63 -6.81 -8.13 -5.99
N GLY A 64 -7.63 -7.91 -4.95
CA GLY A 64 -7.35 -8.37 -3.60
C GLY A 64 -7.20 -9.89 -3.50
N GLN A 65 -8.04 -10.65 -4.20
CA GLN A 65 -7.94 -12.11 -4.26
C GLN A 65 -6.64 -12.58 -4.92
N SER A 66 -6.28 -12.03 -6.09
CA SER A 66 -5.02 -12.39 -6.77
C SER A 66 -3.80 -11.95 -5.94
N LEU A 67 -3.82 -10.76 -5.33
CA LEU A 67 -2.75 -10.33 -4.44
C LEU A 67 -2.56 -11.29 -3.25
N LYS A 68 -3.64 -11.74 -2.62
CA LYS A 68 -3.56 -12.69 -1.51
C LYS A 68 -3.01 -14.05 -1.95
N LYS A 69 -3.40 -14.52 -3.14
CA LYS A 69 -3.01 -15.83 -3.68
C LYS A 69 -1.57 -15.84 -4.17
N ASP A 70 -1.20 -14.88 -5.00
CA ASP A 70 0.03 -14.91 -5.78
C ASP A 70 1.10 -13.94 -5.24
N TYR A 71 0.71 -12.93 -4.44
CA TYR A 71 1.58 -11.84 -3.97
C TYR A 71 1.40 -11.51 -2.48
N GLN A 72 1.40 -12.52 -1.61
CA GLN A 72 1.05 -12.39 -0.18
C GLN A 72 1.87 -11.31 0.57
N SER A 73 3.15 -11.13 0.21
CA SER A 73 4.04 -10.09 0.77
C SER A 73 3.59 -8.67 0.41
N VAL A 74 2.94 -8.50 -0.73
CA VAL A 74 2.33 -7.24 -1.19
C VAL A 74 0.96 -7.05 -0.52
N ALA A 75 0.13 -8.10 -0.51
CA ALA A 75 -1.19 -8.07 0.12
C ALA A 75 -1.13 -7.65 1.61
N SER A 76 -0.14 -8.14 2.35
CA SER A 76 0.04 -7.77 3.77
C SER A 76 0.32 -6.29 4.00
N LYS A 77 0.89 -5.58 3.02
CA LYS A 77 1.17 -4.14 3.07
C LYS A 77 -0.09 -3.29 2.81
N PHE A 78 -1.10 -3.86 2.17
CA PHE A 78 -2.36 -3.17 1.82
C PHE A 78 -3.52 -3.49 2.75
N LYS A 79 -3.27 -4.09 3.91
CA LYS A 79 -4.28 -4.20 4.96
C LYS A 79 -4.59 -2.82 5.54
N PHE A 80 -5.83 -2.38 5.37
CA PHE A 80 -6.38 -1.21 6.04
C PHE A 80 -7.21 -1.67 7.25
N SER A 81 -7.20 -0.85 8.31
CA SER A 81 -8.07 -1.11 9.46
C SER A 81 -9.52 -0.82 9.10
N GLU A 82 -10.47 -1.44 9.80
CA GLU A 82 -11.90 -1.21 9.60
C GLU A 82 -12.27 0.27 9.74
N LYS A 83 -11.64 1.00 10.66
CA LYS A 83 -11.82 2.46 10.80
C LYS A 83 -11.37 3.24 9.57
N GLN A 84 -10.32 2.80 8.89
CA GLN A 84 -9.85 3.44 7.66
C GLN A 84 -10.79 3.14 6.49
N LEU A 85 -11.36 1.94 6.45
CA LEU A 85 -12.34 1.55 5.44
C LEU A 85 -13.71 2.20 5.68
N ALA A 86 -14.11 2.42 6.94
CA ALA A 86 -15.37 3.09 7.29
C ALA A 86 -15.40 4.58 6.87
N ASN A 87 -14.23 5.21 6.72
CA ASN A 87 -14.10 6.57 6.21
C ASN A 87 -13.98 6.63 4.67
N ALA A 88 -14.11 5.49 3.98
CA ALA A 88 -14.09 5.45 2.53
C ALA A 88 -15.29 6.22 1.97
N SER A 89 -15.03 7.15 1.06
CA SER A 89 -16.12 7.89 0.39
C SER A 89 -16.83 6.98 -0.60
N GLU A 90 -18.16 6.90 -0.50
CA GLU A 90 -19.00 6.14 -1.44
C GLU A 90 -18.90 6.67 -2.88
N GLY A 91 -18.73 7.99 -3.04
CA GLY A 91 -18.59 8.63 -4.35
C GLY A 91 -17.18 8.61 -4.96
N SER A 92 -16.20 8.00 -4.28
CA SER A 92 -14.81 7.96 -4.75
C SER A 92 -14.47 6.59 -5.34
N ASN A 93 -14.17 6.55 -6.64
CA ASN A 93 -13.76 5.31 -7.34
C ASN A 93 -12.54 4.67 -6.66
N CYS A 94 -11.55 5.48 -6.28
CA CYS A 94 -10.38 5.07 -5.51
C CYS A 94 -10.76 4.39 -4.18
N SER A 95 -11.69 4.99 -3.43
CA SER A 95 -12.14 4.45 -2.15
C SER A 95 -12.86 3.12 -2.34
N GLN A 96 -13.73 3.01 -3.34
CA GLN A 96 -14.45 1.77 -3.65
C GLN A 96 -13.52 0.64 -4.12
N PHE A 97 -12.50 0.96 -4.91
CA PHE A 97 -11.45 0.01 -5.28
C PHE A 97 -10.72 -0.54 -4.04
N ILE A 98 -10.27 0.36 -3.15
CA ILE A 98 -9.53 -0.02 -1.93
C ILE A 98 -10.40 -0.87 -0.99
N VAL A 99 -11.68 -0.52 -0.85
CA VAL A 99 -12.65 -1.31 -0.09
C VAL A 99 -12.74 -2.73 -0.68
N GLY A 100 -12.93 -2.86 -1.99
CA GLY A 100 -12.95 -4.17 -2.67
C GLY A 100 -11.68 -4.99 -2.41
N VAL A 101 -10.50 -4.37 -2.54
CA VAL A 101 -9.20 -5.04 -2.26
C VAL A 101 -9.13 -5.61 -0.84
N ASN A 102 -9.75 -4.95 0.14
CA ASN A 102 -9.74 -5.39 1.54
C ASN A 102 -10.89 -6.34 1.90
N GLU A 103 -12.03 -6.25 1.21
CA GLU A 103 -13.16 -7.17 1.34
C GLU A 103 -12.91 -8.54 0.68
N ALA A 104 -11.96 -8.60 -0.27
CA ALA A 104 -11.50 -9.85 -0.86
C ALA A 104 -11.19 -10.87 0.25
N LYS A 105 -11.87 -12.02 0.26
CA LYS A 105 -11.65 -13.08 1.26
C LYS A 105 -10.42 -13.91 0.89
#